data_AF-A0A534PN56-F1
#
_entry.id   AF-A0A534PN56-F1
#
_cell.length_a   1.000
_cell.length_b   1.000
_cell.length_c   1.000
_cell.angle_alpha   90.00
_cell.angle_beta   90.00
_cell.angle_gamma   90.00
#
_symmetry.space_group_name_H-M   'P 1'
#
loop_
_entity.id
_entity.type
_entity.pdbx_description
1 polymer ?
#
loop_
_entity_poly.entity_id
_entity_poly.type
_entity_poly.pdbx_seq_one_letter_code
_entity_poly.pdbx_strand_id
1 'polypeptide(L)'
;ILSTGYNGSIRGMPHCDEVGHMMENGHCVATIHAEANAVLQAARNGVRIEGADLYTTASACWPCFKMIANAGIKRIVYGEFYRDERIFEVARKIGILLVDLSPLPA
;
A
#
# COMPACT_ATOMS: atom_id res chain seq x y z
N ILE A 1 2.39 -0.81 -16.55
CA ILE A 1 2.71 -0.45 -15.15
C ILE A 1 2.90 1.07 -15.11
N LEU A 2 2.12 1.80 -14.30
CA LEU A 2 2.13 3.28 -14.24
C LEU A 2 3.11 3.81 -13.18
N SER A 3 3.22 3.11 -12.06
CA SER A 3 4.16 3.38 -10.99
C SER A 3 4.40 2.10 -10.17
N THR A 4 5.45 2.12 -9.36
CA THR A 4 5.85 1.03 -8.47
C THR A 4 6.34 1.60 -7.13
N GLY A 5 6.29 0.80 -6.08
CA GLY A 5 6.87 1.14 -4.78
C GLY A 5 7.21 -0.11 -3.99
N TYR A 6 8.15 0.02 -3.06
CA TYR A 6 8.47 -0.96 -2.04
C TYR A 6 8.55 -0.24 -0.70
N ASN A 7 8.47 -0.97 0.42
CA ASN A 7 8.62 -0.36 1.73
C ASN A 7 10.09 0.01 1.98
N GLY A 8 10.37 1.29 2.24
CA GLY A 8 11.75 1.75 2.38
C GLY A 8 11.85 3.07 3.11
N SER A 9 13.06 3.36 3.62
CA SER A 9 13.37 4.63 4.28
C SER A 9 13.15 5.82 3.35
N ILE A 10 13.01 7.00 3.96
CA ILE A 10 13.00 8.28 3.24
C ILE A 10 14.25 8.38 2.35
N ARG A 11 14.09 8.90 1.12
CA ARG A 11 15.20 9.05 0.17
C ARG A 11 16.38 9.80 0.80
N GLY A 12 17.56 9.19 0.77
CA GLY A 12 18.78 9.74 1.35
C GLY A 12 19.05 9.34 2.81
N MET A 13 18.13 8.62 3.46
CA MET A 13 18.33 8.03 4.78
C MET A 13 18.77 6.56 4.66
N PRO A 14 19.56 6.05 5.63
CA PRO A 14 19.92 4.63 5.68
C PRO A 14 18.68 3.75 5.86
N HIS A 15 18.77 2.51 5.37
CA HIS A 15 17.72 1.52 5.47
C HIS A 15 17.72 0.80 6.82
N CYS A 16 16.58 0.20 7.18
CA CYS A 16 16.44 -0.59 8.41
C CYS A 16 17.49 -1.71 8.51
N ASP A 17 17.91 -2.28 7.37
CA ASP A 17 18.93 -3.33 7.32
C ASP A 17 20.33 -2.80 7.68
N GLU A 18 20.56 -1.49 7.60
CA GLU A 18 21.84 -0.84 7.91
C GLU A 18 21.90 -0.33 9.34
N VAL A 19 20.80 0.25 9.84
CA VAL A 19 20.78 0.98 11.13
C VAL A 19 19.73 0.47 12.12
N GLY A 20 19.02 -0.60 11.77
CA GLY A 20 17.92 -1.15 12.57
C GLY A 20 16.60 -0.43 12.36
N HIS A 21 15.54 -0.98 12.95
CA HIS A 21 14.19 -0.42 12.86
C HIS A 21 13.97 0.74 13.84
N MET A 22 13.31 1.80 13.37
CA MET A 22 12.70 2.81 14.26
C MET A 22 11.33 2.32 14.70
N MET A 23 11.20 1.84 15.94
CA MET A 23 9.99 1.20 16.44
C MET A 23 9.15 2.15 17.30
N GLU A 24 7.88 2.29 16.96
CA GLU A 24 6.88 2.98 17.78
C GLU A 24 5.61 2.11 17.87
N ASN A 25 5.10 1.89 19.09
CA ASN A 25 3.89 1.10 19.34
C ASN A 25 3.88 -0.28 18.64
N GLY A 26 5.03 -0.96 18.56
CA GLY A 26 5.15 -2.26 17.91
C GLY A 26 5.19 -2.21 16.38
N HIS A 27 5.37 -1.04 15.78
CA HIS A 27 5.47 -0.85 14.34
C HIS A 27 6.75 -0.12 13.95
N CYS A 28 7.38 -0.54 12.84
CA CYS A 28 8.48 0.22 12.27
C CYS A 28 7.92 1.45 11.56
N VAL A 29 8.36 2.64 11.97
CA VAL A 29 7.92 3.93 11.40
C VAL A 29 8.98 4.58 10.50
N ALA A 30 10.15 3.96 10.36
CA ALA A 30 11.22 4.45 9.48
C ALA A 30 10.85 4.39 7.99
N THR A 31 9.97 3.45 7.61
CA THR A 31 9.67 3.15 6.21
C THR A 31 8.40 3.82 5.72
N ILE A 32 8.46 4.38 4.52
CA ILE A 32 7.27 4.63 3.71
C ILE A 32 6.84 3.31 3.10
N HIS A 33 5.56 2.98 3.22
CA HIS A 33 4.97 1.73 2.71
C HIS A 33 5.02 1.64 1.18
N ALA A 34 4.96 0.42 0.64
CA ALA A 34 5.07 0.17 -0.80
C ALA A 34 3.99 0.89 -1.61
N GLU A 35 2.75 0.83 -1.14
CA GLU A 35 1.58 1.44 -1.76
C GLU A 35 1.69 2.98 -1.74
N ALA A 36 2.19 3.52 -0.63
CA ALA A 36 2.49 4.94 -0.50
C ALA A 36 3.56 5.40 -1.48
N ASN A 37 4.65 4.65 -1.60
CA ASN A 37 5.71 4.93 -2.56
C ASN A 37 5.21 4.85 -4.01
N ALA A 38 4.31 3.92 -4.35
CA ALA A 38 3.73 3.84 -5.68
C ALA A 38 2.88 5.08 -6.02
N VAL A 39 2.08 5.57 -5.07
CA VAL A 39 1.30 6.81 -5.22
C VAL A 39 2.22 8.03 -5.32
N LEU A 40 3.22 8.13 -4.43
CA LEU A 40 4.19 9.23 -4.43
C LEU A 40 5.02 9.29 -5.73
N GLN A 41 5.41 8.14 -6.27
CA GLN A 41 6.13 8.07 -7.55
C GLN A 41 5.26 8.58 -8.70
N ALA A 42 3.98 8.18 -8.75
CA ALA A 42 3.04 8.69 -9.75
C ALA A 42 2.87 10.21 -9.65
N ALA A 43 2.64 10.73 -8.43
CA ALA A 43 2.50 12.15 -8.17
C ALA A 43 3.75 12.94 -8.58
N ARG A 44 4.93 12.47 -8.18
CA ARG A 44 6.22 13.12 -8.50
C ARG A 44 6.49 13.20 -10.01
N ASN A 45 6.02 12.21 -10.77
CA ASN A 45 6.23 12.13 -12.22
C ASN A 45 5.07 12.70 -13.03
N GLY A 46 4.01 13.23 -12.38
CA GLY A 46 2.83 13.74 -13.08
C GLY A 46 2.00 12.67 -13.78
N VAL A 47 2.06 11.42 -13.31
CA VAL A 47 1.33 10.30 -13.89
C VAL A 47 -0.05 10.19 -13.24
N ARG A 48 -1.12 10.29 -14.05
CA ARG A 48 -2.49 10.07 -13.57
C ARG A 48 -2.71 8.59 -13.27
N ILE A 49 -3.23 8.30 -12.08
CA ILE A 49 -3.55 6.94 -11.61
C ILE A 49 -5.02 6.74 -11.23
N GLU A 50 -5.87 7.74 -11.47
CA GLU A 50 -7.32 7.63 -11.28
C GLU A 50 -7.89 6.52 -12.18
N GLY A 51 -8.71 5.65 -11.59
CA GLY A 51 -9.31 4.50 -12.27
C GLY A 51 -8.35 3.33 -12.53
N ALA A 52 -7.08 3.42 -12.11
CA ALA A 52 -6.14 2.32 -12.24
C ALA A 52 -6.39 1.20 -11.22
N ASP A 53 -5.75 0.07 -11.47
CA ASP A 53 -5.69 -1.08 -10.56
C ASP A 53 -4.36 -1.07 -9.79
N LEU A 54 -4.41 -1.40 -8.50
CA LEU A 54 -3.24 -1.55 -7.65
C LEU A 54 -3.00 -3.03 -7.32
N TYR A 55 -1.77 -3.48 -7.54
CA TYR A 55 -1.31 -4.80 -7.13
C TYR A 55 -0.27 -4.64 -6.02
N THR A 56 -0.47 -5.33 -4.90
CA THR A 56 0.43 -5.30 -3.74
C THR A 56 0.66 -6.72 -3.22
N THR A 57 1.77 -6.96 -2.55
CA THR A 57 2.07 -8.27 -1.95
C THR A 57 1.19 -8.52 -0.73
N ALA A 58 1.07 -7.53 0.16
CA ALA A 58 0.23 -7.58 1.36
C ALA A 58 -0.90 -6.54 1.27
N SER A 59 -2.07 -6.84 1.84
CA SER A 59 -3.22 -5.93 1.80
C SER A 59 -2.88 -4.59 2.47
N ALA A 60 -3.46 -3.51 1.94
CA ALA A 60 -3.11 -2.17 2.41
C ALA A 60 -3.49 -1.94 3.88
N CYS A 61 -2.56 -1.38 4.67
CA CYS A 61 -2.90 -0.89 6.01
C CYS A 61 -3.88 0.29 5.92
N TRP A 62 -4.57 0.64 7.02
CA TRP A 62 -5.58 1.71 6.98
C TRP A 62 -5.10 3.06 6.42
N PRO A 63 -3.91 3.60 6.79
CA PRO A 63 -3.38 4.81 6.16
C PRO A 63 -3.20 4.68 4.64
N CYS A 64 -2.64 3.57 4.16
CA CYS A 64 -2.43 3.32 2.73
C CYS A 64 -3.78 3.16 2.01
N PHE A 65 -4.71 2.39 2.56
CA PHE A 65 -6.04 2.22 2.00
C PHE A 65 -6.76 3.56 1.78
N LYS A 66 -6.78 4.45 2.79
CA LYS A 66 -7.38 5.79 2.66
C LYS A 66 -6.75 6.60 1.54
N MET A 67 -5.43 6.53 1.39
CA MET A 67 -4.71 7.26 0.35
C MET A 67 -5.01 6.70 -1.05
N ILE A 68 -4.96 5.38 -1.21
CA ILE A 68 -5.26 4.68 -2.47
C ILE A 68 -6.70 4.99 -2.91
N ALA A 69 -7.66 4.92 -1.98
CA ALA A 69 -9.06 5.22 -2.26
C ALA A 69 -9.25 6.67 -2.75
N ASN A 70 -8.60 7.65 -2.10
CA ASN A 70 -8.66 9.06 -2.51
C ASN A 70 -7.87 9.35 -3.79
N ALA A 71 -6.86 8.54 -4.12
CA ALA A 71 -6.15 8.64 -5.41
C ALA A 71 -7.00 8.17 -6.60
N GLY A 72 -8.23 7.68 -6.36
CA GLY A 72 -9.17 7.28 -7.40
C GLY A 72 -9.01 5.85 -7.89
N ILE A 73 -8.19 5.03 -7.21
CA ILE A 73 -8.02 3.61 -7.52
C ILE A 73 -9.31 2.85 -7.18
N LYS A 74 -9.76 1.97 -8.07
CA LYS A 74 -11.04 1.25 -7.93
C LYS A 74 -10.91 -0.24 -7.72
N ARG A 75 -9.72 -0.81 -7.91
CA ARG A 75 -9.43 -2.21 -7.66
C ARG A 75 -8.08 -2.36 -6.97
N ILE A 76 -8.06 -3.11 -5.89
CA ILE A 76 -6.86 -3.43 -5.12
C ILE A 76 -6.75 -4.95 -5.06
N VAL A 77 -5.64 -5.46 -5.57
CA VAL A 77 -5.30 -6.87 -5.63
C VAL A 77 -4.15 -7.10 -4.65
N TYR A 78 -4.28 -8.06 -3.73
CA TYR A 78 -3.27 -8.34 -2.73
C TYR A 78 -2.98 -9.84 -2.62
N GLY A 79 -1.75 -10.21 -2.31
CA GLY A 79 -1.30 -11.61 -2.19
C GLY A 79 -1.52 -12.25 -0.82
N GLU A 80 -1.62 -11.44 0.24
CA GLU A 80 -1.97 -11.89 1.58
C GLU A 80 -2.75 -10.83 2.33
N PHE A 81 -3.64 -11.26 3.23
CA PHE A 81 -4.31 -10.33 4.14
C PHE A 81 -3.34 -9.86 5.23
N TYR A 82 -3.32 -8.55 5.45
CA TYR A 82 -2.49 -7.87 6.42
C TYR A 82 -3.30 -6.94 7.33
N ARG A 83 -3.46 -7.39 8.57
CA ARG A 83 -3.81 -6.70 9.84
C ARG A 83 -5.05 -5.78 9.94
N ASP A 84 -5.71 -5.36 8.86
CA ASP A 84 -6.78 -4.34 8.96
C ASP A 84 -8.07 -4.72 8.24
N GLU A 85 -9.01 -5.32 8.96
CA GLU A 85 -10.28 -5.80 8.40
C GLU A 85 -11.23 -4.66 7.98
N ARG A 86 -11.02 -3.42 8.48
CA ARG A 86 -11.88 -2.28 8.16
C ARG A 86 -11.89 -1.96 6.66
N ILE A 87 -10.83 -2.33 5.95
CA ILE A 87 -10.74 -2.13 4.50
C ILE A 87 -11.88 -2.83 3.76
N PHE A 88 -12.36 -3.99 4.24
CA PHE A 88 -13.42 -4.75 3.57
C PHE A 88 -14.76 -4.03 3.63
N GLU A 89 -15.13 -3.55 4.82
CA GLU A 89 -16.38 -2.82 5.02
C GLU A 89 -16.38 -1.51 4.20
N VAL A 90 -15.27 -0.75 4.29
CA VAL A 90 -15.18 0.55 3.64
C VAL A 90 -15.10 0.40 2.13
N ALA A 91 -14.30 -0.54 1.61
CA ALA A 91 -14.22 -0.82 0.18
C ALA A 91 -15.59 -1.15 -0.41
N ARG A 92 -16.39 -1.99 0.28
CA ARG A 92 -17.76 -2.29 -0.13
C ARG A 92 -18.64 -1.04 -0.19
N LYS A 93 -18.56 -0.16 0.82
CA LYS A 93 -19.37 1.08 0.88
C LYS A 93 -19.02 2.06 -0.24
N ILE A 94 -17.75 2.16 -0.63
CA ILE A 94 -17.27 3.16 -1.60
C ILE A 94 -17.01 2.59 -3.01
N GLY A 95 -17.36 1.32 -3.23
CA GLY A 95 -17.24 0.67 -4.54
C GLY A 95 -15.81 0.42 -4.98
N ILE A 96 -14.91 0.04 -4.07
CA ILE A 96 -13.57 -0.47 -4.40
C ILE A 96 -13.61 -2.00 -4.37
N LEU A 97 -13.14 -2.62 -5.45
CA LEU A 97 -13.01 -4.07 -5.55
C LEU A 97 -11.72 -4.52 -4.87
N LEU A 98 -11.85 -5.33 -3.81
CA LEU A 98 -10.73 -6.02 -3.19
C LEU A 98 -10.64 -7.44 -3.78
N VAL A 99 -9.45 -7.84 -4.22
CA VAL A 99 -9.19 -9.18 -4.76
C VAL A 99 -8.04 -9.81 -3.99
N ASP A 100 -8.36 -10.89 -3.30
CA ASP A 100 -7.39 -11.74 -2.61
C ASP A 100 -6.80 -12.76 -3.60
N LEU A 101 -5.48 -12.76 -3.75
CA LEU A 101 -4.72 -13.73 -4.53
C LEU A 101 -3.93 -14.71 -3.65
N SER A 102 -4.18 -14.72 -2.33
CA SER A 102 -3.56 -15.70 -1.46
C SER A 102 -3.90 -17.13 -1.93
N PRO A 103 -2.92 -18.04 -1.87
CA PRO A 103 -3.19 -19.43 -2.19
C PRO A 103 -4.29 -19.95 -1.26
N LEU A 104 -5.22 -20.73 -1.82
CA LEU A 104 -6.22 -21.41 -1.02
C LEU A 104 -5.51 -22.26 0.05
N PRO A 105 -6.02 -22.29 1.30
CA PRO A 105 -5.47 -23.20 2.29
C PRO A 105 -5.53 -24.64 1.75
N ALA A 106 -4.40 -25.33 1.86
CA ALA A 106 -4.22 -26.71 1.42
C ALA A 106 -5.15 -27.68 2.19
#